data_AF-A0A261CA10-F1
#
_entry.id   AF-A0A261CA10-F1
#
_cell.length_a   1.000
_cell.length_b   1.000
_cell.length_c   1.000
_cell.angle_alpha   90.00
_cell.angle_beta   90.00
_cell.angle_gamma   90.00
#
_symmetry.space_group_name_H-M   'P 1'
#
loop_
_entity.id
_entity.type
_entity.pdbx_description
1 polymer ?
#
loop_
_entity_poly.entity_id
_entity_poly.type
_entity_poly.pdbx_seq_one_letter_code
_entity_poly.pdbx_strand_id
1 'polypeptide(L)'
;MNYFILTVFVVMTYTSMIESAPTKPGVQCTEDKVEKLGICVKDLTSTVQKISVWAEKDFKFSDIEKKEFRAKCEGTQNCFKSVRTSCTDFPEEVTNELDVLCSRFNFIIDKFTECVPKLENLKCVNEVFGPKSLKKTTDEKCKDLKEHKECAVGEVEKTCGEKFKEIFEEASFLRF
;
A
#
# COMPACT_ATOMS: atom_id res chain seq x y z
N MET A 1 13.88 4.47 10.36
CA MET A 1 12.82 5.51 10.30
C MET A 1 11.62 4.96 11.08
N ASN A 2 11.05 5.66 12.07
CA ASN A 2 9.97 5.10 12.91
C ASN A 2 8.74 4.75 12.05
N TYR A 3 8.52 3.45 11.77
CA TYR A 3 7.37 2.95 11.02
C TYR A 3 6.04 3.28 11.70
N PHE A 4 6.07 3.56 13.01
CA PHE A 4 4.98 4.22 13.75
C PHE A 4 4.46 5.49 13.07
N ILE A 5 5.33 6.30 12.45
CA ILE A 5 4.95 7.51 11.69
C ILE A 5 4.30 7.13 10.36
N LEU A 6 4.66 5.99 9.76
CA LEU A 6 4.01 5.48 8.55
C LEU A 6 2.60 4.99 8.85
N THR A 7 2.42 4.24 9.94
CA THR A 7 1.11 3.78 10.41
C THR A 7 0.19 4.95 10.72
N VAL A 8 0.69 5.95 11.44
CA VAL A 8 -0.08 7.15 11.79
C VAL A 8 -0.39 7.98 10.54
N PHE A 9 0.56 8.13 9.62
CA PHE A 9 0.32 8.93 8.41
C PHE A 9 -0.65 8.26 7.44
N VAL A 10 -0.56 6.93 7.26
CA VAL A 10 -1.50 6.14 6.46
C VAL A 10 -2.88 6.18 7.13
N VAL A 11 -2.97 5.92 8.43
CA VAL A 11 -4.25 6.03 9.13
C VAL A 11 -4.83 7.44 9.00
N MET A 12 -4.04 8.50 9.20
CA MET A 12 -4.48 9.90 9.06
C MET A 12 -4.85 10.29 7.63
N THR A 13 -4.13 9.83 6.60
CA THR A 13 -4.45 10.13 5.20
C THR A 13 -5.69 9.37 4.75
N TYR A 14 -5.88 8.13 5.18
CA TYR A 14 -7.09 7.39 4.85
C TYR A 14 -8.29 7.93 5.63
N THR A 15 -8.18 8.25 6.93
CA THR A 15 -9.26 8.91 7.68
C THR A 15 -9.59 10.28 7.10
N SER A 16 -8.60 11.07 6.70
CA SER A 16 -8.85 12.37 6.07
C SER A 16 -9.46 12.23 4.67
N MET A 17 -9.08 11.23 3.87
CA MET A 17 -9.71 10.92 2.57
C MET A 17 -11.17 10.46 2.71
N ILE A 18 -11.54 9.83 3.82
CA ILE A 18 -12.92 9.44 4.11
C ILE A 18 -13.74 10.63 4.60
N GLU A 19 -13.17 11.45 5.48
CA GLU A 19 -13.82 12.67 5.98
C GLU A 19 -13.95 13.73 4.89
N SER A 20 -13.05 13.76 3.91
CA SER A 20 -13.08 14.66 2.75
C SER A 20 -13.70 14.05 1.50
N ALA A 21 -14.14 12.78 1.54
CA ALA A 21 -14.84 12.16 0.42
C ALA A 21 -16.06 13.02 0.09
N PRO A 22 -16.11 13.66 -1.10
CA PRO A 22 -17.16 14.59 -1.43
C PRO A 22 -18.46 13.81 -1.51
N THR A 23 -19.37 14.07 -0.57
CA THR A 23 -20.79 13.81 -0.78
C THR A 23 -21.23 14.75 -1.90
N LYS A 24 -21.10 14.31 -3.16
CA LYS A 24 -21.63 15.07 -4.29
C LYS A 24 -23.09 15.42 -3.98
N PRO A 25 -23.55 16.64 -4.27
CA PRO A 25 -24.96 16.97 -4.13
C PRO A 25 -25.75 16.09 -5.09
N GLY A 26 -26.49 15.10 -4.56
CA GLY A 26 -27.40 14.27 -5.37
C GLY A 26 -27.35 12.76 -5.12
N VAL A 27 -26.36 12.22 -4.41
CA VAL A 27 -26.32 10.77 -4.08
C VAL A 27 -25.99 10.57 -2.60
N GLN A 28 -27.00 10.19 -1.83
CA GLN A 28 -26.87 9.85 -0.43
C GLN A 28 -26.44 8.38 -0.29
N CYS A 29 -25.19 8.15 0.10
CA CYS A 29 -24.84 6.88 0.72
C CYS A 29 -25.57 6.85 2.08
N THR A 30 -26.54 5.93 2.22
CA THR A 30 -27.40 5.81 3.41
C THR A 30 -26.56 5.58 4.67
N GLU A 31 -27.06 5.94 5.86
CA GLU A 31 -26.33 5.82 7.14
C GLU A 31 -25.73 4.42 7.37
N ASP A 32 -26.49 3.35 7.10
CA ASP A 32 -26.02 1.95 7.18
C ASP A 32 -24.80 1.65 6.29
N LYS A 33 -24.64 2.40 5.19
CA LYS A 33 -23.53 2.24 4.24
C LYS A 33 -22.30 3.03 4.69
N VAL A 34 -22.51 4.19 5.32
CA VAL A 34 -21.44 4.97 5.97
C VAL A 34 -20.87 4.17 7.15
N GLU A 35 -21.71 3.45 7.90
CA GLU A 35 -21.25 2.54 8.95
C GLU A 35 -20.39 1.39 8.38
N LYS A 36 -20.84 0.73 7.30
CA LYS A 36 -20.05 -0.30 6.60
C LYS A 36 -18.71 0.24 6.09
N LEU A 37 -18.69 1.46 5.56
CA LEU A 37 -17.46 2.13 5.17
C LEU A 37 -16.52 2.30 6.36
N GLY A 38 -17.03 2.75 7.52
CA GLY A 38 -16.25 2.82 8.77
C GLY A 38 -15.65 1.47 9.18
N ILE A 39 -16.38 0.36 8.99
CA ILE A 39 -15.87 -1.00 9.23
C ILE A 39 -14.72 -1.34 8.29
N CYS A 40 -14.88 -1.12 6.97
CA CYS A 40 -13.83 -1.40 5.99
C CYS A 40 -12.53 -0.62 6.30
N VAL A 41 -12.67 0.60 6.78
CA VAL A 41 -11.55 1.51 7.11
C VAL A 41 -10.83 1.07 8.39
N LYS A 42 -11.58 0.57 9.37
CA LYS A 42 -11.01 -0.02 10.57
C LYS A 42 -10.20 -1.28 10.24
N ASP A 43 -10.70 -2.10 9.32
CA ASP A 43 -9.97 -3.28 8.83
C ASP A 43 -8.71 -2.91 8.05
N LEU A 44 -8.77 -1.87 7.23
CA LEU A 44 -7.61 -1.29 6.56
C LEU A 44 -6.54 -0.83 7.58
N THR A 45 -6.96 -0.06 8.58
CA THR A 45 -6.09 0.43 9.65
C THR A 45 -5.38 -0.72 10.38
N SER A 46 -6.14 -1.78 10.71
CA SER A 46 -5.59 -2.98 11.34
C SER A 46 -4.58 -3.71 10.44
N THR A 47 -4.84 -3.75 9.14
CA THR A 47 -3.93 -4.36 8.15
C THR A 47 -2.63 -3.58 8.04
N VAL A 48 -2.71 -2.25 7.96
CA VAL A 48 -1.55 -1.36 7.93
C VAL A 48 -0.73 -1.43 9.23
N GLN A 49 -1.39 -1.54 10.38
CA GLN A 49 -0.70 -1.75 11.65
C GLN A 49 0.12 -3.04 11.67
N LYS A 50 -0.44 -4.15 11.20
CA LYS A 50 0.31 -5.43 11.09
C LYS A 50 1.51 -5.29 10.16
N ILE A 51 1.35 -4.60 9.04
CA ILE A 51 2.43 -4.25 8.10
C ILE A 51 3.54 -3.46 8.79
N SER A 52 3.20 -2.44 9.58
CA SER A 52 4.22 -1.59 10.22
C SER A 52 5.03 -2.36 11.25
N VAL A 53 4.36 -3.20 12.05
CA VAL A 53 5.03 -4.11 13.01
C VAL A 53 5.96 -5.08 12.27
N TRP A 54 5.60 -5.51 11.07
CA TRP A 54 6.47 -6.37 10.27
C TRP A 54 7.74 -5.67 9.80
N ALA A 55 7.61 -4.45 9.31
CA ALA A 55 8.73 -3.67 8.85
C ALA A 55 9.75 -3.43 9.99
N GLU A 56 9.29 -3.45 11.25
CA GLU A 56 10.13 -3.39 12.45
C GLU A 56 10.82 -4.73 12.80
N LYS A 57 10.37 -5.87 12.26
CA LYS A 57 10.94 -7.21 12.50
C LYS A 57 11.94 -7.66 11.41
N ASP A 58 12.69 -6.73 10.80
CA ASP A 58 13.60 -7.01 9.68
C ASP A 58 12.95 -7.79 8.52
N PHE A 59 11.67 -7.50 8.24
CA PHE A 59 10.90 -8.17 7.20
C PHE A 59 10.74 -9.69 7.39
N LYS A 60 10.86 -10.22 8.61
CA LYS A 60 10.60 -11.64 8.90
C LYS A 60 9.14 -11.87 9.28
N PHE A 61 8.39 -12.50 8.38
CA PHE A 61 7.04 -13.03 8.65
C PHE A 61 7.06 -14.55 8.69
N SER A 62 6.42 -15.12 9.71
CA SER A 62 6.03 -16.52 9.69
C SER A 62 4.98 -16.77 8.61
N ASP A 63 4.88 -17.99 8.10
CA ASP A 63 3.88 -18.34 7.08
C ASP A 63 2.45 -18.10 7.54
N ILE A 64 2.20 -18.20 8.86
CA ILE A 64 0.92 -17.87 9.49
C ILE A 64 0.64 -16.36 9.35
N GLU A 65 1.58 -15.50 9.71
CA GLU A 65 1.44 -14.05 9.57
C GLU A 65 1.25 -13.64 8.10
N LYS A 66 1.93 -14.30 7.16
CA LYS A 66 1.73 -14.08 5.71
C LYS A 66 0.31 -14.42 5.26
N LYS A 67 -0.20 -15.58 5.69
CA LYS A 67 -1.54 -16.04 5.33
C LYS A 67 -2.62 -15.13 5.93
N GLU A 68 -2.47 -14.73 7.18
CA GLU A 68 -3.38 -13.78 7.83
C GLU A 68 -3.40 -12.43 7.10
N PHE A 69 -2.23 -11.93 6.70
CA PHE A 69 -2.13 -10.68 5.95
C PHE A 69 -2.88 -10.76 4.62
N ARG A 70 -2.63 -11.80 3.83
CA ARG A 70 -3.31 -12.02 2.54
C ARG A 70 -4.83 -12.06 2.70
N ALA A 71 -5.31 -12.83 3.67
CA ALA A 71 -6.74 -12.93 3.96
C ALA A 71 -7.34 -11.57 4.35
N LYS A 72 -6.58 -10.74 5.08
CA LYS A 72 -7.07 -9.42 5.49
C LYS A 72 -7.06 -8.40 4.36
N CYS A 73 -6.05 -8.43 3.49
CA CYS A 73 -6.03 -7.66 2.26
C CYS A 73 -7.23 -7.99 1.37
N GLU A 74 -7.46 -9.28 1.10
CA GLU A 74 -8.61 -9.75 0.31
C GLU A 74 -9.94 -9.34 0.95
N GLY A 75 -10.09 -9.53 2.26
CA GLY A 75 -11.29 -9.13 3.00
C GLY A 75 -11.57 -7.63 2.91
N THR A 76 -10.53 -6.80 3.07
CA THR A 76 -10.65 -5.34 3.00
C THR A 76 -11.00 -4.89 1.57
N GLN A 77 -10.34 -5.45 0.55
CA GLN A 77 -10.65 -5.18 -0.86
C GLN A 77 -12.10 -5.55 -1.20
N ASN A 78 -12.57 -6.71 -0.74
CA ASN A 78 -13.95 -7.15 -0.94
C ASN A 78 -14.96 -6.25 -0.20
N CYS A 79 -14.61 -5.76 0.99
CA CYS A 79 -15.40 -4.79 1.75
C CYS A 79 -15.61 -3.50 0.93
N PHE A 80 -14.52 -2.91 0.42
CA PHE A 80 -14.60 -1.70 -0.39
C PHE A 80 -15.29 -1.91 -1.75
N LYS A 81 -15.10 -3.07 -2.40
CA LYS A 81 -15.86 -3.43 -3.61
C LYS A 81 -17.37 -3.42 -3.34
N SER A 82 -17.81 -4.01 -2.23
CA SER A 82 -19.21 -4.05 -1.80
C SER A 82 -19.78 -2.65 -1.51
N VAL A 83 -18.96 -1.78 -0.88
CA VAL A 83 -19.31 -0.37 -0.67
C VAL A 83 -19.44 0.37 -2.01
N ARG A 84 -18.47 0.22 -2.92
CA ARG A 84 -18.48 0.89 -4.24
C ARG A 84 -19.67 0.49 -5.11
N THR A 85 -20.05 -0.78 -5.11
CA THR A 85 -21.29 -1.24 -5.79
C THR A 85 -22.56 -0.58 -5.24
N SER A 86 -22.52 -0.09 -4.00
CA SER A 86 -23.68 0.45 -3.28
C SER A 86 -23.62 1.97 -3.06
N CYS A 87 -22.47 2.60 -3.34
CA CYS A 87 -22.09 3.99 -3.11
C CYS A 87 -21.12 4.37 -4.26
N THR A 88 -21.68 4.60 -5.44
CA THR A 88 -20.92 4.79 -6.69
C THR A 88 -20.07 6.05 -6.72
N ASP A 89 -20.36 7.02 -5.84
CA ASP A 89 -19.56 8.24 -5.66
C ASP A 89 -18.43 8.06 -4.64
N PHE A 90 -18.24 6.86 -4.09
CA PHE A 90 -17.09 6.58 -3.24
C PHE A 90 -15.77 6.76 -4.04
N PRO A 91 -14.78 7.49 -3.51
CA PRO A 91 -13.53 7.77 -4.22
C PRO A 91 -12.83 6.49 -4.68
N GLU A 92 -12.62 6.35 -5.99
CA GLU A 92 -11.93 5.19 -6.58
C GLU A 92 -10.45 5.18 -6.16
N GLU A 93 -9.89 6.34 -5.87
CA GLU A 93 -8.54 6.57 -5.36
C GLU A 93 -8.29 5.75 -4.08
N VAL A 94 -9.25 5.72 -3.16
CA VAL A 94 -9.11 4.96 -1.90
C VAL A 94 -9.01 3.45 -2.17
N THR A 95 -9.78 2.94 -3.13
CA THR A 95 -9.74 1.53 -3.51
C THR A 95 -8.48 1.16 -4.29
N ASN A 96 -8.00 2.05 -5.16
CA ASN A 96 -6.77 1.85 -5.92
C ASN A 96 -5.55 1.85 -5.01
N GLU A 97 -5.50 2.74 -4.02
CA GLU A 97 -4.40 2.80 -3.07
C GLU A 97 -4.33 1.53 -2.19
N LEU A 98 -5.48 0.99 -1.80
CA LEU A 98 -5.55 -0.32 -1.13
C LEU A 98 -5.00 -1.45 -2.01
N ASP A 99 -5.39 -1.50 -3.29
CA ASP A 99 -4.92 -2.51 -4.23
C ASP A 99 -3.40 -2.43 -4.44
N VAL A 100 -2.85 -1.22 -4.53
CA VAL A 100 -1.41 -0.97 -4.63
C VAL A 100 -0.68 -1.43 -3.38
N LEU A 101 -1.17 -1.08 -2.19
CA LEU A 101 -0.59 -1.51 -0.92
C LEU A 101 -0.59 -3.04 -0.81
N CYS A 102 -1.72 -3.69 -1.02
CA CYS A 102 -1.84 -5.14 -0.93
C CYS A 102 -0.93 -5.86 -1.95
N SER A 103 -0.87 -5.37 -3.19
CA SER A 103 0.02 -5.92 -4.22
C SER A 103 1.50 -5.78 -3.85
N ARG A 104 1.89 -4.61 -3.33
CA ARG A 104 3.27 -4.34 -2.92
C ARG A 104 3.71 -5.23 -1.76
N PHE A 105 2.88 -5.38 -0.73
CA PHE A 105 3.22 -6.22 0.41
C PHE A 105 3.24 -7.70 0.06
N ASN A 106 2.31 -8.19 -0.76
CA ASN A 106 2.37 -9.56 -1.28
C ASN A 106 3.66 -9.80 -2.07
N PHE A 107 4.07 -8.86 -2.91
CA PHE A 107 5.34 -8.94 -3.62
C PHE A 107 6.54 -9.05 -2.67
N ILE A 108 6.59 -8.21 -1.62
CA ILE A 108 7.69 -8.29 -0.65
C ILE A 108 7.71 -9.66 0.02
N ILE A 109 6.57 -10.07 0.56
CA ILE A 109 6.41 -11.31 1.33
C ILE A 109 6.80 -12.56 0.51
N ASP A 110 6.53 -12.55 -0.80
CA ASP A 110 6.68 -13.72 -1.65
C ASP A 110 8.02 -13.78 -2.36
N LYS A 111 8.51 -12.62 -2.82
CA LYS A 111 9.59 -12.58 -3.80
C LYS A 111 10.75 -11.66 -3.40
N PHE A 112 10.57 -10.78 -2.42
CA PHE A 112 11.51 -9.69 -2.15
C PHE A 112 12.01 -9.58 -0.72
N THR A 113 11.55 -10.44 0.18
CA THR A 113 11.78 -10.36 1.63
C THR A 113 13.28 -10.31 1.98
N GLU A 114 14.12 -11.05 1.27
CA GLU A 114 15.57 -11.10 1.50
C GLU A 114 16.31 -9.84 1.02
N CYS A 115 15.70 -9.09 0.12
CA CYS A 115 16.30 -7.92 -0.52
C CYS A 115 15.91 -6.62 0.19
N VAL A 116 14.66 -6.48 0.64
CA VAL A 116 14.15 -5.22 1.24
C VAL A 116 15.02 -4.66 2.38
N PRO A 117 15.47 -5.44 3.38
CA PRO A 117 16.29 -4.91 4.46
C PRO A 117 17.58 -4.23 3.96
N LYS A 118 18.12 -4.66 2.81
CA LYS A 118 19.36 -4.13 2.24
C LYS A 118 19.14 -2.81 1.50
N LEU A 119 17.89 -2.49 1.14
CA LEU A 119 17.53 -1.32 0.33
C LEU A 119 17.02 -0.13 1.16
N GLU A 120 16.82 -0.31 2.47
CA GLU A 120 16.12 0.66 3.35
C GLU A 120 16.73 2.08 3.32
N ASN A 121 18.04 2.21 3.07
CA ASN A 121 18.74 3.50 3.07
C ASN A 121 18.99 4.07 1.66
N LEU A 122 18.49 3.42 0.61
CA LEU A 122 18.74 3.86 -0.77
C LEU A 122 17.69 4.87 -1.20
N LYS A 123 18.15 6.08 -1.55
CA LYS A 123 17.28 7.24 -1.75
C LYS A 123 16.27 7.00 -2.86
N CYS A 124 16.71 6.60 -4.06
CA CYS A 124 15.80 6.39 -5.20
C CYS A 124 14.87 5.19 -5.00
N VAL A 125 15.30 4.12 -4.34
CA VAL A 125 14.42 3.00 -3.97
C VAL A 125 13.32 3.45 -3.01
N ASN A 126 13.63 4.35 -2.07
CA ASN A 126 12.63 4.89 -1.16
C ASN A 126 11.57 5.77 -1.84
N GLU A 127 11.96 6.51 -2.88
CA GLU A 127 11.03 7.34 -3.64
C GLU A 127 10.08 6.49 -4.52
N VAL A 128 10.50 5.28 -4.97
CA VAL A 128 9.69 4.40 -5.83
C VAL A 128 8.91 3.34 -5.04
N PHE A 129 9.56 2.71 -4.06
CA PHE A 129 9.09 1.49 -3.42
C PHE A 129 8.98 1.61 -1.90
N GLY A 130 9.80 2.46 -1.30
CA GLY A 130 9.86 2.60 0.15
C GLY A 130 8.72 3.43 0.75
N PRO A 131 8.77 3.65 2.07
CA PRO A 131 7.71 4.31 2.84
C PRO A 131 7.37 5.73 2.37
N LYS A 132 8.31 6.44 1.75
CA LYS A 132 8.06 7.78 1.21
C LYS A 132 7.08 7.77 0.05
N SER A 133 7.21 6.82 -0.86
CA SER A 133 6.28 6.67 -1.98
C SER A 133 4.83 6.45 -1.51
N LEU A 134 4.63 5.82 -0.35
CA LEU A 134 3.30 5.54 0.20
C LEU A 134 2.57 6.80 0.71
N LYS A 135 3.29 7.90 0.93
CA LYS A 135 2.72 9.17 1.42
C LYS A 135 2.36 10.16 0.31
N LYS A 136 2.66 9.79 -0.94
CA LYS A 136 2.55 10.66 -2.10
C LYS A 136 1.25 10.42 -2.85
N THR A 137 0.76 11.44 -3.51
CA THR A 137 -0.36 11.35 -4.45
C THR A 137 0.00 10.47 -5.65
N THR A 138 -1.01 10.02 -6.41
CA THR A 138 -0.80 9.25 -7.64
C THR A 138 0.11 9.99 -8.63
N ASP A 139 -0.09 11.30 -8.83
CA ASP A 139 0.72 12.10 -9.75
C ASP A 139 2.19 12.21 -9.31
N GLU A 140 2.41 12.40 -8.01
CA GLU A 140 3.77 12.40 -7.43
C GLU A 140 4.44 11.03 -7.58
N LYS A 141 3.72 9.93 -7.32
CA LYS A 141 4.22 8.56 -7.53
C LYS A 141 4.61 8.33 -8.99
N CYS A 142 3.79 8.75 -9.94
CA CYS A 142 4.07 8.64 -11.37
C CYS A 142 5.31 9.44 -11.77
N LYS A 143 5.48 10.65 -11.20
CA LYS A 143 6.66 11.48 -11.42
C LYS A 143 7.92 10.82 -10.85
N ASP A 144 7.90 10.37 -9.60
CA ASP A 144 9.03 9.69 -8.97
C ASP A 144 9.40 8.41 -9.72
N LEU A 145 8.41 7.65 -10.19
CA LEU A 145 8.66 6.44 -10.96
C LEU A 145 9.41 6.77 -12.25
N LYS A 146 9.01 7.83 -12.98
CA LYS A 146 9.73 8.28 -14.17
C LYS A 146 11.15 8.76 -13.85
N GLU A 147 11.34 9.46 -12.73
CA GLU A 147 12.63 10.06 -12.36
C GLU A 147 13.61 9.07 -11.70
N HIS A 148 13.10 8.02 -11.05
CA HIS A 148 13.89 7.19 -10.14
C HIS A 148 13.84 5.69 -10.43
N LYS A 149 13.03 5.22 -11.41
CA LYS A 149 12.93 3.79 -11.74
C LYS A 149 14.27 3.18 -12.13
N GLU A 150 15.01 3.76 -13.07
CA GLU A 150 16.30 3.21 -13.52
C GLU A 150 17.31 3.15 -12.37
N CYS A 151 17.37 4.18 -11.53
CA CYS A 151 18.19 4.18 -10.33
C CYS A 151 17.77 3.07 -9.35
N ALA A 152 16.47 2.94 -9.09
CA ALA A 152 15.96 1.93 -8.15
C ALA A 152 16.25 0.51 -8.65
N VAL A 153 16.07 0.24 -9.95
CA VAL A 153 16.43 -1.04 -10.57
C VAL A 153 17.93 -1.32 -10.45
N GLY A 154 18.78 -0.34 -10.74
CA GLY A 154 20.23 -0.48 -10.62
C GLY A 154 20.70 -0.72 -9.17
N GLU A 155 20.09 -0.04 -8.20
CA GLU A 155 20.37 -0.25 -6.78
C GLU A 155 19.92 -1.64 -6.28
N VAL A 156 18.79 -2.14 -6.80
CA VAL A 156 18.33 -3.52 -6.55
C VAL A 156 19.31 -4.54 -7.13
N GLU A 157 19.73 -4.37 -8.38
CA GLU A 157 20.70 -5.25 -9.03
C GLU A 157 22.02 -5.26 -8.27
N LYS A 158 22.54 -4.10 -7.91
CA LYS A 158 23.82 -3.95 -7.21
C LYS A 158 23.79 -4.57 -5.81
N THR A 159 22.69 -4.40 -5.09
CA THR A 159 22.57 -4.79 -3.69
C THR A 159 22.09 -6.23 -3.51
N CYS A 160 21.22 -6.70 -4.40
CA CYS A 160 20.54 -7.98 -4.26
C CYS A 160 20.84 -8.96 -5.41
N GLY A 161 21.43 -8.50 -6.50
CA GLY A 161 21.79 -9.30 -7.67
C GLY A 161 20.73 -9.29 -8.77
N GLU A 162 21.12 -9.82 -9.93
CA GLU A 162 20.34 -9.81 -11.17
C GLU A 162 18.98 -10.51 -11.04
N LYS A 163 18.91 -11.61 -10.29
CA LYS A 163 17.63 -12.28 -9.98
C LYS A 163 16.60 -11.34 -9.35
N PHE A 164 17.01 -10.49 -8.41
CA PHE A 164 16.09 -9.56 -7.76
C PHE A 164 15.77 -8.36 -8.64
N LYS A 165 16.67 -7.97 -9.54
CA LYS A 165 16.39 -6.96 -10.57
C LYS A 165 15.21 -7.40 -11.45
N GLU A 166 15.27 -8.60 -12.01
CA GLU A 166 14.20 -9.16 -12.86
C GLU A 166 12.87 -9.21 -12.11
N ILE A 167 12.89 -9.74 -10.88
CA ILE A 167 11.72 -9.79 -9.99
C ILE A 167 11.14 -8.38 -9.75
N PHE A 168 12.00 -7.38 -9.52
CA PHE A 168 11.59 -6.01 -9.27
C PHE A 168 10.94 -5.39 -10.51
N GLU A 169 11.56 -5.52 -11.69
CA GLU A 169 11.04 -4.98 -12.96
C GLU A 169 9.69 -5.59 -13.37
N GLU A 170 9.45 -6.86 -13.02
CA GLU A 170 8.18 -7.53 -13.27
C GLU A 170 7.04 -7.05 -12.37
N ALA A 171 7.34 -6.36 -11.27
CA ALA A 171 6.35 -5.99 -10.28
C ALA A 171 5.27 -5.05 -10.86
N SER A 172 4.00 -5.41 -10.67
CA SER A 172 2.84 -4.69 -11.22
C SER A 172 2.77 -3.23 -10.75
N PHE A 173 3.28 -2.93 -9.55
CA PHE A 173 3.30 -1.56 -9.01
C PHE A 173 4.36 -0.65 -9.63
N LEU A 174 5.23 -1.15 -10.53
CA LEU A 174 6.19 -0.34 -11.31
C LEU A 174 5.68 -0.02 -12.73
N ARG A 175 4.41 -0.29 -13.00
CA ARG A 175 3.78 -0.15 -14.34
C ARG A 175 2.72 0.96 -14.41
N PHE A 176 2.65 1.83 -13.39
CA PHE A 176 1.79 3.02 -13.39
C PHE A 176 2.32 4.11 -14.32
#